data_AF-A0AAQ1GNJ9-F1
#
_entry.id   AF-A0AAQ1GNJ9-F1
#
_cell.length_a   1.000
_cell.length_b   1.000
_cell.length_c   1.000
_cell.angle_alpha   90.00
_cell.angle_beta   90.00
_cell.angle_gamma   90.00
#
_symmetry.space_group_name_H-M   'P 1'
#
loop_
_entity.id
_entity.type
_entity.pdbx_description
1 polymer ?
#
loop_
_entity_poly.entity_id
_entity_poly.type
_entity_poly.pdbx_seq_one_letter_code
_entity_poly.pdbx_strand_id
1 'polypeptide(L)'
;MSNIPITRAEEDALYERIRLMMFSADLPVQRLDSDIEDIGRFTQPDARSPHVRLVEAMPPLAPAAEAIVRAMIRAYGMELFGRGRAQTGLCAMIKTGPVTFGQTALMLGPDAPIPSRARALVEEFNHIFERHPHSGFAQARRVLAAIGLPFGPDASSEVRRA
;
A
#
# COMPACT_ATOMS: atom_id res chain seq x y z
N MET A 1 -2.93 -26.00 -5.30
CA MET A 1 -2.63 -25.87 -3.87
C MET A 1 -3.82 -25.19 -3.22
N SER A 2 -4.44 -25.83 -2.24
CA SER A 2 -5.70 -25.37 -1.63
C SER A 2 -5.51 -24.02 -0.96
N ASN A 3 -6.31 -23.04 -1.40
CA ASN A 3 -6.35 -21.68 -0.86
C ASN A 3 -7.14 -21.72 0.46
N ILE A 4 -6.48 -22.14 1.54
CA ILE A 4 -7.10 -22.06 2.87
C ILE A 4 -7.20 -20.57 3.23
N PRO A 5 -8.41 -20.05 3.47
CA PRO A 5 -8.56 -18.65 3.87
C PRO A 5 -7.86 -18.42 5.21
N ILE A 6 -7.05 -17.36 5.27
CA ILE A 6 -6.36 -16.93 6.49
C ILE A 6 -7.41 -16.52 7.52
N THR A 7 -7.26 -16.96 8.76
CA THR A 7 -8.13 -16.55 9.86
C THR A 7 -7.82 -15.11 10.27
N ARG A 8 -8.79 -14.41 10.89
CA ARG A 8 -8.57 -13.04 11.37
C ARG A 8 -7.38 -12.92 12.33
N ALA A 9 -7.20 -13.89 13.22
CA ALA A 9 -6.08 -13.91 14.15
C ALA A 9 -4.72 -14.06 13.45
N GLU A 10 -4.65 -14.89 12.40
CA GLU A 10 -3.45 -15.02 11.58
C GLU A 10 -3.19 -13.76 10.76
N GLU A 11 -4.23 -13.12 10.21
CA GLU A 11 -4.10 -11.84 9.50
C GLU A 11 -3.54 -10.76 10.43
N ASP A 12 -4.06 -10.65 11.66
CA ASP A 12 -3.60 -9.68 12.66
C ASP A 12 -2.14 -9.97 13.09
N ALA A 13 -1.77 -11.23 13.29
CA ALA A 13 -0.39 -11.60 13.61
C ALA A 13 0.59 -11.27 12.47
N LEU A 14 0.19 -11.52 11.22
CA LEU A 14 0.99 -11.17 10.06
C LEU A 14 1.09 -9.66 9.87
N TYR A 15 0.01 -8.93 10.14
CA TYR A 15 -0.03 -7.47 10.07
C TYR A 15 0.96 -6.85 11.07
N GLU A 16 0.95 -7.28 12.33
CA GLU A 16 1.91 -6.83 13.34
C GLU A 16 3.36 -7.16 12.96
N ARG A 17 3.60 -8.36 12.42
CA ARG A 17 4.92 -8.74 11.92
C ARG A 17 5.41 -7.82 10.80
N ILE A 18 4.55 -7.49 9.84
CA ILE A 18 4.91 -6.59 8.73
C ILE A 18 5.19 -5.17 9.25
N ARG A 19 4.36 -4.65 10.18
CA ARG A 19 4.61 -3.35 10.82
C ARG A 19 5.97 -3.31 11.51
N LEU A 20 6.30 -4.33 12.30
CA LEU A 20 7.60 -4.43 12.95
C LEU A 20 8.75 -4.43 11.93
N MET A 21 8.62 -5.18 10.83
CA MET A 21 9.62 -5.20 9.76
C MET A 21 9.77 -3.84 9.08
N MET A 22 8.65 -3.15 8.81
CA MET A 22 8.67 -1.81 8.22
C MET A 22 9.39 -0.80 9.11
N PHE A 23 9.14 -0.81 10.42
CA PHE A 23 9.72 0.14 11.36
C PHE A 23 11.19 -0.19 11.69
N SER A 24 11.56 -1.46 11.63
CA SER A 24 12.93 -1.93 11.87
C SER A 24 13.84 -1.82 10.65
N ALA A 25 13.30 -1.59 9.45
CA ALA A 25 14.10 -1.53 8.23
C ALA A 25 15.00 -0.29 8.23
N ASP A 26 16.30 -0.51 8.04
CA ASP A 26 17.33 0.54 7.94
C ASP A 26 17.20 1.33 6.63
N LEU A 27 16.16 2.16 6.59
CA LEU A 27 15.73 2.99 5.47
C LEU A 27 15.27 4.36 5.99
N PRO A 28 15.31 5.43 5.17
CA PRO A 28 14.83 6.75 5.58
C PRO A 28 13.39 6.69 6.09
N VAL A 29 13.13 7.23 7.28
CA VAL A 29 11.81 7.18 7.92
C VAL A 29 10.76 7.98 7.13
N GLN A 30 11.19 9.04 6.44
CA GLN A 30 10.34 9.92 5.63
C GLN A 30 9.62 9.19 4.47
N ARG A 31 10.10 8.00 4.08
CA ARG A 31 9.37 7.19 3.09
C ARG A 31 7.97 6.80 3.58
N LEU A 32 7.74 6.81 4.89
CA LEU A 32 6.47 6.46 5.53
C LEU A 32 5.57 7.68 5.77
N ASP A 33 5.87 8.84 5.17
CA ASP A 33 5.09 10.08 5.37
C ASP A 33 3.62 9.95 4.99
N SER A 34 3.31 9.09 4.02
CA SER A 34 1.93 8.79 3.61
C SER A 34 1.29 7.65 4.40
N ASP A 35 2.08 6.93 5.21
CA ASP A 35 1.67 5.69 5.87
C ASP A 35 1.49 5.85 7.38
N ILE A 36 2.06 6.88 8.00
CA ILE A 36 2.01 7.14 9.44
C ILE A 36 1.68 8.61 9.66
N GLU A 37 0.66 8.87 10.49
CA GLU A 37 0.34 10.24 10.92
C GLU A 37 1.45 10.81 11.80
N ASP A 38 1.80 12.08 11.57
CA ASP A 38 2.82 12.80 12.32
C ASP A 38 4.19 12.07 12.36
N ILE A 39 4.61 11.53 11.22
CA ILE A 39 5.94 10.92 11.03
C ILE A 39 7.09 11.85 11.45
N GLY A 40 6.89 13.17 11.31
CA GLY A 40 7.87 14.21 11.64
C GLY A 40 8.29 14.18 13.10
N ARG A 41 7.42 13.70 14.00
CA ARG A 41 7.79 13.53 15.41
C ARG A 41 8.97 12.59 15.60
N PHE A 42 9.13 11.58 14.74
CA PHE A 42 10.18 10.57 14.84
C PHE A 42 11.51 11.01 14.23
N THR A 43 11.52 12.07 13.42
CA THR A 43 12.71 12.60 12.75
C THR A 43 13.31 13.82 13.46
N GLN A 44 12.64 14.33 14.50
CA GLN A 44 13.19 15.37 15.38
C GLN A 44 14.44 14.89 16.14
N PRO A 45 15.36 15.81 16.52
CA PRO A 45 16.52 15.48 17.34
C PRO A 45 16.14 14.75 18.64
N ASP A 46 16.73 13.57 18.87
CA ASP A 46 16.54 12.72 20.06
C ASP A 46 17.84 11.91 20.27
N ALA A 47 18.04 11.38 21.48
CA ALA A 47 19.17 10.50 21.78
C ALA A 47 19.03 9.11 21.11
N ARG A 48 17.80 8.68 20.82
CA ARG A 48 17.48 7.44 20.10
C ARG A 48 17.40 7.69 18.61
N SER A 49 17.73 6.68 17.82
CA SER A 49 17.51 6.74 16.38
C SER A 49 16.01 6.80 16.05
N PRO A 50 15.62 7.39 14.90
CA PRO A 50 14.23 7.37 14.44
C PRO A 50 13.59 5.98 14.42
N HIS A 51 14.35 4.94 14.03
CA HIS A 51 13.89 3.55 13.99
C HIS A 51 13.60 2.97 15.37
N VAL A 52 14.47 3.22 16.36
CA VAL A 52 14.21 2.82 17.74
C VAL A 52 12.92 3.44 18.24
N ARG A 53 12.72 4.73 17.97
CA ARG A 53 11.50 5.45 18.39
C ARG A 53 10.24 4.90 17.72
N LEU A 54 10.31 4.52 16.44
CA LEU A 54 9.20 3.88 15.73
C LEU A 54 8.86 2.50 16.30
N VAL A 55 9.87 1.67 16.58
CA VAL A 55 9.69 0.33 17.14
C VAL A 55 9.17 0.38 18.57
N GLU A 56 9.61 1.34 19.38
CA GLU A 56 9.09 1.54 20.75
C GLU A 56 7.64 2.03 20.75
N ALA A 57 7.31 2.97 19.85
CA ALA A 57 5.97 3.55 19.80
C ALA A 57 4.94 2.68 19.08
N MET A 58 5.38 1.84 18.13
CA MET A 58 4.52 1.09 17.21
C MET A 58 3.30 1.90 16.75
N PRO A 59 3.49 3.06 16.08
CA PRO A 59 2.37 3.90 15.67
C PRO A 59 1.45 3.13 14.71
N PRO A 60 0.11 3.31 14.81
CA PRO A 60 -0.80 2.73 13.83
C PRO A 60 -0.49 3.25 12.43
N LEU A 61 -0.74 2.40 11.43
CA LEU A 61 -0.68 2.86 10.04
C LEU A 61 -1.92 3.69 9.72
N ALA A 62 -1.79 4.65 8.82
CA ALA A 62 -2.91 5.35 8.23
C ALA A 62 -3.88 4.34 7.58
N PRO A 63 -5.20 4.61 7.54
CA PRO A 63 -6.20 3.63 7.10
C PRO A 63 -5.93 3.01 5.72
N ALA A 64 -5.47 3.80 4.75
CA ALA A 64 -5.13 3.29 3.42
C ALA A 64 -3.91 2.36 3.45
N ALA A 65 -2.87 2.73 4.20
CA ALA A 65 -1.66 1.93 4.36
C ALA A 65 -1.97 0.59 5.04
N GLU A 66 -2.78 0.61 6.11
CA GLU A 66 -3.27 -0.60 6.76
C GLU A 66 -4.05 -1.49 5.77
N ALA A 67 -4.99 -0.93 5.02
CA ALA A 67 -5.79 -1.67 4.07
C ALA A 67 -4.93 -2.34 2.98
N ILE A 68 -3.88 -1.67 2.50
CA ILE A 68 -2.93 -2.21 1.51
C ILE A 68 -2.14 -3.39 2.10
N VAL A 69 -1.59 -3.24 3.31
CA VAL A 69 -0.85 -4.32 3.99
C VAL A 69 -1.77 -5.53 4.19
N ARG A 70 -3.00 -5.30 4.66
CA ARG A 70 -4.00 -6.36 4.85
C ARG A 70 -4.42 -7.02 3.54
N ALA A 71 -4.55 -6.26 2.46
CA ALA A 71 -4.81 -6.80 1.12
C ALA A 71 -3.65 -7.68 0.64
N MET A 72 -2.39 -7.31 0.91
CA MET A 72 -1.22 -8.16 0.66
C MET A 72 -1.25 -9.46 1.47
N ILE A 73 -1.65 -9.39 2.75
CA ILE A 73 -1.76 -10.56 3.63
C ILE A 73 -2.86 -11.51 3.15
N ARG A 74 -4.08 -11.03 2.92
CA ARG A 74 -5.16 -11.86 2.31
C ARG A 74 -4.74 -12.39 0.94
N ALA A 75 -4.06 -11.52 0.20
CA ALA A 75 -3.26 -11.73 -0.98
C ALA A 75 -2.51 -13.05 -0.94
N TYR A 76 -1.48 -13.12 -0.10
CA TYR A 76 -0.37 -14.07 -0.20
C TYR A 76 -0.08 -14.86 1.10
N GLY A 77 -0.59 -14.42 2.24
CA GLY A 77 -0.40 -15.03 3.54
C GLY A 77 1.06 -15.26 3.87
N MET A 78 1.38 -16.49 4.29
CA MET A 78 2.74 -16.89 4.64
C MET A 78 3.73 -16.87 3.45
N GLU A 79 3.25 -16.88 2.20
CA GLU A 79 4.12 -16.78 1.03
C GLU A 79 4.92 -15.47 1.00
N LEU A 80 4.44 -14.42 1.67
CA LEU A 80 5.15 -13.15 1.83
C LEU A 80 6.53 -13.31 2.50
N PHE A 81 6.69 -14.34 3.33
CA PHE A 81 7.92 -14.62 4.07
C PHE A 81 8.71 -15.81 3.51
N GLY A 82 8.26 -16.37 2.38
CA GLY A 82 8.91 -17.47 1.68
C GLY A 82 9.95 -16.96 0.67
N ARG A 83 10.19 -17.73 -0.40
CA ARG A 83 11.00 -17.32 -1.55
C ARG A 83 10.08 -17.05 -2.75
N GLY A 84 10.36 -15.99 -3.50
CA GLY A 84 9.70 -15.73 -4.78
C GLY A 84 8.97 -14.38 -4.85
N ARG A 85 8.02 -14.26 -5.78
CA ARG A 85 7.42 -12.97 -6.17
C ARG A 85 6.65 -12.29 -5.02
N ALA A 86 5.99 -13.06 -4.16
CA ALA A 86 5.28 -12.51 -2.99
C ALA A 86 6.24 -11.82 -2.02
N GLN A 87 7.40 -12.46 -1.75
CA GLN A 87 8.48 -11.86 -0.95
C GLN A 87 9.05 -10.62 -1.63
N THR A 88 9.28 -10.64 -2.95
CA THR A 88 9.72 -9.44 -3.69
C THR A 88 8.73 -8.29 -3.53
N GLY A 89 7.42 -8.58 -3.61
CA GLY A 89 6.36 -7.61 -3.37
C GLY A 89 6.38 -7.04 -1.95
N LEU A 90 6.52 -7.90 -0.93
CA LEU A 90 6.69 -7.46 0.47
C LEU A 90 7.92 -6.55 0.62
N CYS A 91 9.07 -6.94 0.07
CA CYS A 91 10.29 -6.15 0.11
C CYS A 91 10.13 -4.79 -0.58
N ALA A 92 9.45 -4.74 -1.73
CA ALA A 92 9.15 -3.49 -2.40
C ALA A 92 8.25 -2.60 -1.54
N MET A 93 7.19 -3.17 -0.94
CA MET A 93 6.29 -2.45 -0.03
C MET A 93 7.01 -1.89 1.19
N ILE A 94 7.91 -2.66 1.83
CA ILE A 94 8.72 -2.18 2.97
C ILE A 94 9.67 -1.06 2.54
N LYS A 95 10.23 -1.15 1.32
CA LYS A 95 11.16 -0.17 0.77
C LYS A 95 10.50 1.15 0.43
N THR A 96 9.26 1.14 -0.05
CA THR A 96 8.59 2.37 -0.51
C THR A 96 7.58 2.92 0.48
N GLY A 97 7.06 2.10 1.39
CA GLY A 97 5.84 2.39 2.12
C GLY A 97 4.60 1.81 1.40
N PRO A 98 3.58 1.31 2.13
CA PRO A 98 2.34 0.75 1.57
C PRO A 98 1.62 1.66 0.57
N VAL A 99 1.42 2.95 0.89
CA VAL A 99 0.68 3.86 0.01
C VAL A 99 1.42 4.06 -1.31
N THR A 100 2.71 4.39 -1.27
CA THR A 100 3.52 4.55 -2.50
C THR A 100 3.62 3.24 -3.29
N PHE A 101 3.68 2.10 -2.60
CA PHE A 101 3.63 0.78 -3.24
C PHE A 101 2.34 0.56 -4.02
N GLY A 102 1.19 0.82 -3.39
CA GLY A 102 -0.12 0.71 -4.03
C GLY A 102 -0.27 1.67 -5.22
N GLN A 103 0.17 2.93 -5.06
CA GLN A 103 0.16 3.92 -6.15
C GLN A 103 1.02 3.46 -7.34
N THR A 104 2.20 2.91 -7.07
CA THR A 104 3.11 2.39 -8.12
C THR A 104 2.48 1.19 -8.83
N ALA A 105 1.79 0.31 -8.09
CA ALA A 105 1.10 -0.83 -8.67
C ALA A 105 -0.03 -0.41 -9.63
N LEU A 106 -0.71 0.70 -9.37
CA LEU A 106 -1.73 1.27 -10.27
C LEU A 106 -1.16 1.89 -11.56
N MET A 107 0.15 2.15 -11.63
CA MET A 107 0.80 2.64 -12.86
C MET A 107 1.11 1.51 -13.85
N LEU A 108 0.88 0.25 -13.48
CA LEU A 108 1.06 -0.88 -14.38
C LEU A 108 0.01 -0.83 -15.49
N GLY A 109 0.47 -0.86 -16.75
CA GLY A 109 -0.42 -0.93 -17.90
C GLY A 109 -1.23 -2.24 -17.96
N PRO A 110 -2.32 -2.29 -18.74
CA PRO A 110 -3.16 -3.48 -18.86
C PRO A 110 -2.37 -4.71 -19.34
N ASP A 111 -1.36 -4.48 -20.18
CA ASP A 111 -0.49 -5.51 -20.76
C ASP A 111 0.72 -5.86 -19.88
N ALA A 112 0.80 -5.33 -18.65
CA ALA A 112 1.89 -5.67 -17.75
C ALA A 112 1.91 -7.19 -17.48
N PRO A 113 3.07 -7.86 -17.62
CA PRO A 113 3.18 -9.32 -17.48
C PRO A 113 3.18 -9.74 -16.00
N ILE A 114 2.07 -9.48 -15.31
CA ILE A 114 1.86 -9.84 -13.90
C ILE A 114 0.94 -11.06 -13.78
N PRO A 115 1.13 -11.92 -12.74
CA PRO A 115 0.22 -13.02 -12.46
C PRO A 115 -1.21 -12.53 -12.19
N SER A 116 -2.21 -13.37 -12.47
CA SER A 116 -3.62 -13.08 -12.21
C SER A 116 -3.89 -12.65 -10.75
N ARG A 117 -3.25 -13.31 -9.78
CA ARG A 117 -3.32 -12.95 -8.35
C ARG A 117 -2.83 -11.53 -8.07
N ALA A 118 -1.77 -11.09 -8.75
CA ALA A 118 -1.26 -9.72 -8.62
C ALA A 118 -2.21 -8.71 -9.30
N ARG A 119 -2.87 -9.08 -10.39
CA ARG A 119 -3.87 -8.23 -11.06
C ARG A 119 -5.10 -7.98 -10.17
N ALA A 120 -5.64 -9.03 -9.57
CA ALA A 120 -6.75 -8.90 -8.61
C ALA A 120 -6.36 -8.01 -7.40
N LEU A 121 -5.09 -8.08 -6.97
CA LEU A 121 -4.58 -7.21 -5.91
C LEU A 121 -4.45 -5.74 -6.34
N VAL A 122 -4.06 -5.48 -7.59
CA VAL A 122 -4.05 -4.11 -8.16
C VAL A 122 -5.46 -3.52 -8.19
N GLU A 123 -6.47 -4.31 -8.57
CA GLU A 123 -7.88 -3.90 -8.51
C GLU A 123 -8.33 -3.59 -7.07
N GLU A 124 -7.96 -4.44 -6.10
CA GLU A 124 -8.24 -4.17 -4.69
C GLU A 124 -7.56 -2.87 -4.19
N PHE A 125 -6.33 -2.59 -4.63
CA PHE A 125 -5.67 -1.32 -4.32
C PHE A 125 -6.44 -0.12 -4.89
N ASN A 126 -6.98 -0.24 -6.11
CA ASN A 126 -7.82 0.81 -6.68
C ASN A 126 -9.05 1.09 -5.79
N HIS A 127 -9.74 0.04 -5.36
CA HIS A 127 -10.89 0.17 -4.44
C HIS A 127 -10.51 0.73 -3.06
N ILE A 128 -9.30 0.47 -2.57
CA ILE A 128 -8.79 1.09 -1.34
C ILE A 128 -8.62 2.60 -1.55
N PHE A 129 -8.01 3.02 -2.66
CA PHE A 129 -7.83 4.46 -2.93
C PHE A 129 -9.12 5.20 -3.29
N GLU A 130 -10.15 4.50 -3.78
CA GLU A 130 -11.50 5.05 -3.93
C GLU A 130 -12.13 5.37 -2.56
N ARG A 131 -11.95 4.49 -1.58
CA ARG A 131 -12.41 4.68 -0.19
C ARG A 131 -11.54 5.67 0.61
N HIS A 132 -10.28 5.84 0.22
CA HIS A 132 -9.31 6.73 0.85
C HIS A 132 -8.74 7.72 -0.18
N PRO A 133 -9.55 8.67 -0.68
CA PRO A 133 -9.14 9.52 -1.79
C PRO A 133 -7.86 10.31 -1.47
N HIS A 134 -7.69 10.77 -0.23
CA HIS A 134 -6.51 11.54 0.20
C HIS A 134 -5.16 10.79 0.09
N SER A 135 -5.17 9.46 0.09
CA SER A 135 -3.97 8.63 -0.04
C SER A 135 -3.70 8.14 -1.46
N GLY A 136 -4.65 8.35 -2.39
CA GLY A 136 -4.46 8.04 -3.81
C GLY A 136 -4.01 9.26 -4.62
N PHE A 137 -4.20 9.21 -5.94
CA PHE A 137 -3.93 10.33 -6.85
C PHE A 137 -4.95 11.49 -6.73
N ALA A 138 -5.64 11.71 -5.59
CA ALA A 138 -6.71 12.71 -5.51
C ALA A 138 -6.26 14.14 -5.80
N GLN A 139 -5.01 14.49 -5.52
CA GLN A 139 -4.48 15.79 -5.93
C GLN A 139 -4.30 15.88 -7.44
N ALA A 140 -3.68 14.87 -8.07
CA ALA A 140 -3.55 14.81 -9.52
C ALA A 140 -4.92 14.78 -10.21
N ARG A 141 -5.90 14.02 -9.70
CA ARG A 141 -7.29 14.00 -10.18
C ARG A 141 -7.94 15.39 -10.11
N ARG A 142 -7.78 16.10 -8.99
CA ARG A 142 -8.28 17.48 -8.84
C ARG A 142 -7.61 18.46 -9.82
N VAL A 143 -6.31 18.33 -10.03
CA VAL A 143 -5.57 19.17 -10.99
C VAL A 143 -6.01 18.88 -12.41
N LEU A 144 -6.12 17.60 -12.80
CA LEU A 144 -6.61 17.18 -14.12
C LEU A 144 -8.04 17.69 -14.36
N ALA A 145 -8.93 17.54 -13.38
CA ALA A 145 -10.28 18.08 -13.42
C ALA A 145 -10.29 19.60 -13.66
N ALA A 146 -9.45 20.34 -12.94
CA ALA A 146 -9.36 21.80 -13.03
C ALA A 146 -8.88 22.29 -14.41
N ILE A 147 -8.15 21.46 -15.16
CA ILE A 147 -7.69 21.76 -16.53
C ILE A 147 -8.54 21.08 -17.61
N GLY A 148 -9.70 20.52 -17.25
CA GLY A 148 -10.64 19.89 -18.18
C GLY A 148 -10.17 18.55 -18.76
N LEU A 149 -9.18 17.91 -18.15
CA LEU A 149 -8.69 16.59 -18.55
C LEU A 149 -9.43 15.48 -17.77
N PRO A 150 -9.69 14.33 -18.42
CA PRO A 150 -10.30 13.19 -17.75
C PRO A 150 -9.39 12.63 -16.64
N PHE A 151 -9.99 12.12 -15.57
CA PHE A 151 -9.27 11.57 -14.41
C PHE A 151 -9.96 10.29 -13.89
N GLY A 152 -9.59 9.12 -14.40
CA GLY A 152 -10.22 7.84 -14.02
C GLY A 152 -11.45 7.49 -14.87
N PRO A 153 -12.10 6.34 -14.64
CA PRO A 153 -13.02 5.72 -15.60
C PRO A 153 -14.40 6.41 -15.60
N ASP A 154 -14.43 7.62 -16.14
CA ASP A 154 -15.51 8.12 -16.98
C ASP A 154 -14.91 8.38 -18.37
N ALA A 155 -14.38 7.32 -18.97
CA ALA A 155 -14.20 7.27 -20.40
C ALA A 155 -15.51 6.72 -20.99
N SER A 156 -16.45 7.63 -21.25
CA SER A 156 -17.38 7.45 -22.36
C SER A 156 -18.40 6.30 -22.26
N SER A 157 -19.11 6.10 -21.15
CA SER A 157 -20.32 5.24 -21.17
C SER A 157 -21.57 5.95 -21.72
N GLU A 158 -21.51 7.25 -21.99
CA GLU A 158 -22.56 8.01 -22.68
C GLU A 158 -22.04 8.74 -23.92
N VAL A 159 -21.50 7.99 -24.88
CA VAL A 159 -21.48 8.46 -26.27
C VAL A 159 -22.23 7.44 -27.13
N ARG A 160 -23.54 7.71 -27.26
CA ARG A 160 -24.38 7.42 -28.43
C ARG A 160 -24.51 5.94 -28.82
N ARG A 161 -25.45 5.24 -28.18
CA ARG A 161 -26.34 4.34 -28.95
C ARG A 161 -27.45 5.20 -29.54
N ALA A 162 -27.24 5.64 -30.77
CA ALA A 162 -28.26 6.08 -31.70
C ALA A 162 -28.13 5.20 -32.95
#